data_AF-Q01018-F1
#
_entry.id   AF-Q01018-F1
#
_cell.length_a   1.000
_cell.length_b   1.000
_cell.length_c   1.000
_cell.angle_alpha   90.00
_cell.angle_beta   90.00
_cell.angle_gamma   90.00
#
_symmetry.space_group_name_H-M   'P 1'
#
loop_
_entity.id
_entity.type
_entity.pdbx_description
1 polymer ?
#
loop_
_entity_poly.entity_id
_entity_poly.type
_entity_poly.pdbx_seq_one_letter_code
_entity_poly.pdbx_strand_id
1 'polypeptide(L)'
;MSCLIPENLRNPKKVHENRLPTRAYYYDQDIFESLNGPWAFALFDAPLDAPDAKNLDWETAKKWSTISVPSHWELQEDWKYGKPIYTNVQYPIPIDIPNPPTVNPTGVYARTFELDLK
;
A
#
# COMPACT_ATOMS: atom_id res chain seq x y z
N MET A 1 19.19 -17.47 3.51
CA MET A 1 18.64 -16.54 2.51
C MET A 1 17.12 -16.66 2.61
N SER A 2 16.41 -15.68 3.19
CA SER A 2 14.95 -15.78 3.36
C SER A 2 14.27 -15.45 2.03
N CYS A 3 13.93 -16.48 1.24
CA CYS A 3 13.23 -16.33 -0.03
C CYS A 3 11.75 -15.96 0.13
N LEU A 4 11.21 -16.09 1.34
CA LEU A 4 9.82 -15.78 1.66
C LEU A 4 9.58 -14.28 1.89
N ILE A 5 10.63 -13.52 2.21
CA ILE A 5 10.56 -12.06 2.40
C ILE A 5 11.11 -11.36 1.14
N PRO A 6 10.29 -10.53 0.47
CA PRO A 6 10.72 -9.74 -0.68
C PRO A 6 11.98 -8.91 -0.38
N GLU A 7 12.89 -8.81 -1.35
CA GLU A 7 14.22 -8.20 -1.16
C GLU A 7 14.14 -6.73 -0.74
N ASN A 8 13.23 -5.97 -1.36
CA ASN A 8 13.02 -4.55 -1.09
C ASN A 8 12.56 -4.27 0.34
N LEU A 9 11.80 -5.17 0.97
CA LEU A 9 11.28 -5.00 2.34
C LEU A 9 12.35 -5.22 3.42
N ARG A 10 13.47 -5.84 3.07
CA ARG A 10 14.60 -6.16 3.98
C ARG A 10 15.92 -5.53 3.53
N ASN A 11 15.87 -4.52 2.65
CA ASN A 11 17.05 -3.81 2.17
C ASN A 11 17.04 -2.35 2.63
N PRO A 12 17.79 -2.00 3.70
CA PRO A 12 17.85 -0.62 4.21
C PRO A 12 18.38 0.41 3.22
N LYS A 13 19.12 -0.02 2.19
CA LYS A 13 19.66 0.87 1.14
C LYS A 13 18.64 1.17 0.05
N LYS A 14 17.58 0.36 -0.09
CA LYS A 14 16.52 0.55 -1.09
C LYS A 14 15.49 1.57 -0.59
N VAL A 15 15.94 2.82 -0.41
CA VAL A 15 15.10 3.92 0.10
C VAL A 15 13.99 4.32 -0.89
N HIS A 16 14.27 4.24 -2.19
CA HIS A 16 13.30 4.47 -3.26
C HIS A 16 13.79 3.84 -4.57
N GLU A 17 12.90 3.76 -5.55
CA GLU A 17 13.22 3.49 -6.94
C GLU A 17 12.39 4.45 -7.80
N ASN A 18 13.03 5.16 -8.73
CA ASN A 18 12.40 6.12 -9.65
C ASN A 18 11.63 7.29 -9.00
N ARG A 19 11.86 7.59 -7.71
CA ARG A 19 11.34 8.80 -7.06
C ARG A 19 12.05 10.03 -7.61
N LEU A 20 11.30 11.01 -8.11
CA LEU A 20 11.85 12.30 -8.54
C LEU A 20 12.54 13.03 -7.37
N PRO A 21 13.55 13.88 -7.63
CA PRO A 21 14.15 14.73 -6.61
C PRO A 21 13.11 15.62 -5.92
N THR A 22 13.22 15.75 -4.60
CA THR A 22 12.34 16.62 -3.81
C THR A 22 12.47 18.07 -4.29
N ARG A 23 11.33 18.74 -4.42
CA ARG A 23 11.21 20.16 -4.74
C ARG A 23 10.32 20.87 -3.73
N ALA A 24 10.32 22.20 -3.71
CA ALA A 24 9.39 22.96 -2.89
C ALA A 24 7.93 22.63 -3.26
N TYR A 25 7.09 22.43 -2.24
CA TYR A 25 5.67 22.14 -2.42
C TYR A 25 4.88 23.44 -2.60
N TYR A 26 4.18 23.54 -3.71
CA TYR A 26 3.20 24.58 -3.99
C TYR A 26 1.98 23.89 -4.57
N TYR A 27 0.82 24.11 -3.94
CA TYR A 27 -0.45 23.61 -4.44
C TYR A 27 -0.98 24.55 -5.51
N ASP A 28 -1.40 23.99 -6.63
CA ASP A 28 -1.96 24.72 -7.75
C ASP A 28 -3.16 23.90 -8.28
N GLN A 29 -4.33 24.53 -8.36
CA GLN A 29 -5.56 23.87 -8.79
C GLN A 29 -5.51 23.44 -10.26
N ASP A 30 -4.71 24.10 -11.10
CA ASP A 30 -4.58 23.78 -12.52
C ASP A 30 -3.63 22.59 -12.77
N ILE A 31 -2.76 22.29 -11.79
CA ILE A 31 -1.77 21.20 -11.89
C ILE A 31 -2.18 19.97 -11.06
N PHE A 32 -2.85 20.19 -9.92
CA PHE A 32 -3.23 19.10 -9.01
C PHE A 32 -4.64 18.62 -9.29
N GLU A 33 -4.75 17.38 -9.77
CA GLU A 33 -6.02 16.67 -9.88
C GLU A 33 -6.14 15.62 -8.76
N SER A 34 -7.27 15.62 -8.05
CA SER A 34 -7.46 14.72 -6.91
C SER A 34 -7.85 13.30 -7.36
N LEU A 35 -7.12 12.32 -6.86
CA LEU A 35 -7.49 10.90 -6.94
C LEU A 35 -8.00 10.36 -5.59
N ASN A 36 -8.60 11.21 -4.77
CA ASN A 36 -9.31 10.78 -3.56
C ASN A 36 -10.61 10.04 -3.92
N GLY A 37 -11.25 9.43 -2.93
CA GLY A 37 -12.52 8.73 -3.08
C GLY A 37 -12.38 7.21 -2.99
N PRO A 38 -13.34 6.43 -3.54
CA PRO A 38 -13.34 4.98 -3.43
C PRO A 38 -12.31 4.34 -4.36
N TRP A 39 -11.52 3.41 -3.80
CA TRP A 39 -10.59 2.56 -4.54
C TRP A 39 -10.98 1.09 -4.31
N ALA A 40 -10.82 0.24 -5.34
CA ALA A 40 -10.90 -1.20 -5.15
C ALA A 40 -9.74 -1.65 -4.24
N PHE A 41 -10.05 -2.45 -3.22
CA PHE A 41 -9.10 -2.81 -2.17
C PHE A 41 -9.26 -4.25 -1.71
N ALA A 42 -8.13 -4.93 -1.57
CA ALA A 42 -8.02 -6.24 -0.97
C ALA A 42 -6.82 -6.29 -0.01
N LEU A 43 -7.02 -6.92 1.16
CA LEU A 43 -5.98 -7.15 2.16
C LEU A 43 -5.58 -8.63 2.14
N PHE A 44 -4.28 -8.88 2.13
CA PHE A 44 -3.67 -10.22 2.13
C PHE A 44 -2.78 -10.39 3.36
N ASP A 45 -2.60 -11.64 3.82
CA ASP A 45 -1.82 -11.95 5.01
C ASP A 45 -0.32 -11.64 4.84
N ALA A 46 0.21 -11.85 3.64
CA ALA A 46 1.61 -11.61 3.32
C ALA A 46 1.83 -11.29 1.82
N PRO A 47 3.00 -10.76 1.44
CA PRO A 47 3.28 -10.35 0.06
C PRO A 47 3.18 -11.48 -0.98
N LEU A 48 3.41 -12.73 -0.56
CA LEU A 48 3.31 -13.90 -1.44
C LEU A 48 1.87 -14.27 -1.83
N ASP A 49 0.87 -13.83 -1.05
CA ASP A 49 -0.55 -14.11 -1.31
C ASP A 49 -1.20 -13.05 -2.18
N ALA A 50 -0.57 -11.88 -2.30
CA ALA A 50 -1.04 -10.80 -3.15
C ALA A 50 -0.84 -11.13 -4.64
N PRO A 51 -1.76 -10.70 -5.52
CA PRO A 51 -1.63 -10.91 -6.95
C PRO A 51 -0.41 -10.16 -7.51
N ASP A 52 0.19 -10.70 -8.56
CA ASP A 52 1.18 -9.96 -9.36
C ASP A 52 0.47 -8.78 -10.05
N ALA A 53 0.80 -7.57 -9.61
CA ALA A 53 0.22 -6.33 -10.14
C ALA A 53 0.44 -6.17 -11.66
N LYS A 54 1.44 -6.83 -12.26
CA LYS A 54 1.65 -6.81 -13.72
C LYS A 54 0.56 -7.53 -14.51
N ASN A 55 -0.11 -8.48 -13.87
CA ASN A 55 -1.15 -9.31 -14.48
C ASN A 55 -2.55 -8.98 -13.93
N LEU A 56 -2.66 -8.00 -13.02
CA LEU A 56 -3.92 -7.59 -12.43
C LEU A 56 -4.65 -6.64 -13.39
N ASP A 57 -5.79 -7.09 -13.92
CA ASP A 57 -6.67 -6.26 -14.74
C ASP A 57 -7.73 -5.53 -13.89
N TRP A 58 -8.26 -4.44 -14.45
CA TRP A 58 -9.36 -3.70 -13.82
C TRP A 58 -10.62 -4.57 -13.70
N GLU A 59 -10.85 -5.48 -14.64
CA GLU A 59 -11.99 -6.40 -14.65
C GLU A 59 -12.00 -7.35 -13.45
N THR A 60 -10.83 -7.72 -12.92
CA THR A 60 -10.68 -8.47 -11.68
C THR A 60 -10.77 -7.55 -10.48
N ALA A 61 -10.04 -6.44 -10.48
CA ALA A 61 -9.98 -5.52 -9.35
C ALA A 61 -11.34 -4.90 -9.01
N LYS A 62 -12.18 -4.58 -10.01
CA LYS A 62 -13.51 -3.98 -9.80
C LYS A 62 -14.48 -4.89 -9.03
N LYS A 63 -14.16 -6.17 -8.87
CA LYS A 63 -14.95 -7.14 -8.09
C LYS A 63 -14.62 -7.11 -6.59
N TRP A 64 -13.55 -6.42 -6.20
CA TRP A 64 -13.15 -6.30 -4.80
C TRP A 64 -14.05 -5.34 -4.02
N SER A 65 -13.97 -5.41 -2.69
CA SER A 65 -14.53 -4.37 -1.82
C SER A 65 -13.86 -3.03 -2.11
N THR A 66 -14.52 -1.93 -1.77
CA THR A 66 -13.93 -0.60 -1.85
C THR A 66 -13.46 -0.10 -0.49
N ILE A 67 -12.47 0.80 -0.50
CA ILE A 67 -12.03 1.58 0.65
C ILE A 67 -11.89 3.05 0.22
N SER A 68 -12.19 3.99 1.11
CA SER A 68 -12.02 5.43 0.83
C SER A 68 -10.57 5.85 1.02
N VAL A 69 -10.02 6.62 0.07
CA VAL A 69 -8.68 7.20 0.16
C VAL A 69 -8.80 8.72 0.28
N PRO A 70 -8.11 9.36 1.26
CA PRO A 70 -7.19 8.76 2.24
C PRO A 70 -7.90 8.19 3.48
N SER A 71 -7.49 7.00 3.93
CA SER A 71 -7.85 6.46 5.25
C SER A 71 -6.84 5.39 5.70
N HIS A 72 -6.79 5.10 7.00
CA HIS A 72 -6.11 3.90 7.52
C HIS A 72 -7.07 2.70 7.47
N TRP A 73 -6.60 1.53 7.05
CA TRP A 73 -7.47 0.35 6.93
C TRP A 73 -7.89 -0.22 8.30
N GLU A 74 -7.11 -0.01 9.36
CA GLU A 74 -7.44 -0.45 10.73
C GLU A 74 -8.59 0.34 11.37
N LEU A 75 -9.03 1.43 10.74
CA LEU A 75 -10.10 2.31 11.23
C LEU A 75 -11.38 2.22 10.37
N GLN A 76 -11.50 1.17 9.54
CA GLN A 76 -12.73 0.97 8.77
C GLN A 76 -13.89 0.50 9.65
N GLU A 77 -15.11 0.68 9.14
CA GLU A 77 -16.33 0.21 9.77
C GLU A 77 -16.22 -1.27 10.19
N ASP A 78 -16.76 -1.57 11.37
CA ASP A 78 -16.74 -2.88 12.01
C ASP A 78 -15.36 -3.55 12.14
N TRP A 79 -14.27 -2.77 12.11
CA TRP A 79 -12.90 -3.27 12.21
C TRP A 79 -12.54 -4.28 11.10
N LYS A 80 -13.14 -4.10 9.91
CA LYS A 80 -13.08 -5.06 8.80
C LYS A 80 -11.66 -5.53 8.42
N TYR A 81 -10.66 -4.67 8.56
CA TYR A 81 -9.27 -4.94 8.16
C TYR A 81 -8.28 -4.90 9.33
N GLY A 82 -8.77 -5.10 10.55
CA GLY A 82 -7.95 -5.10 11.77
C GLY A 82 -8.25 -3.92 12.70
N LYS A 83 -7.37 -3.74 13.68
CA LYS A 83 -7.53 -2.75 14.76
C LYS A 83 -6.21 -2.04 15.05
N PRO A 84 -6.24 -0.81 15.58
CA PRO A 84 -5.03 -0.10 15.98
C PRO A 84 -4.22 -0.87 17.04
N ILE A 85 -2.89 -0.82 16.93
CA ILE A 85 -1.94 -1.40 17.89
C ILE A 85 -1.18 -0.25 18.55
N TYR A 86 -1.12 -0.25 19.88
CA TYR A 86 -0.35 0.72 20.66
C TYR A 86 0.79 0.05 21.42
N THR A 87 2.01 0.53 21.20
CA THR A 87 3.19 0.21 22.02
C THR A 87 3.93 1.51 22.34
N ASN A 88 4.51 1.60 23.54
CA ASN A 88 5.29 2.78 23.95
C ASN A 88 6.77 2.64 23.56
N VAL A 89 7.46 1.66 24.16
CA VAL A 89 8.91 1.44 23.95
C VAL A 89 9.19 0.21 23.08
N GLN A 90 8.50 -0.90 23.35
CA GLN A 90 8.75 -2.16 22.67
C GLN A 90 8.25 -2.14 21.22
N TYR A 91 8.99 -2.81 20.32
CA TYR A 91 8.50 -3.09 18.99
C TYR A 91 7.33 -4.07 19.04
N PRO A 92 6.29 -3.91 18.20
CA PRO A 92 5.23 -4.90 18.05
C PRO A 92 5.67 -6.12 17.22
N ILE A 93 6.96 -6.19 16.86
CA ILE A 93 7.57 -7.25 16.05
C ILE A 93 8.87 -7.75 16.72
N PRO A 94 9.31 -8.98 16.44
CA PRO A 94 10.63 -9.45 16.85
C PRO A 94 11.75 -8.61 16.25
N ILE A 95 12.86 -8.45 16.99
CA ILE A 95 14.03 -7.70 16.53
C ILE A 95 14.96 -8.66 15.79
N ASP A 96 14.82 -8.72 14.46
CA ASP A 96 15.69 -9.47 13.55
C ASP A 96 16.14 -8.56 12.39
N ILE A 97 17.11 -7.66 12.64
CA ILE A 97 17.47 -6.61 11.67
C ILE A 97 18.24 -7.22 10.48
N PRO A 98 17.85 -6.98 9.20
CA PRO A 98 16.86 -6.00 8.70
C PRO A 98 15.51 -6.60 8.28
N ASN A 99 15.17 -7.80 8.76
CA ASN A 99 14.00 -8.56 8.33
C ASN A 99 12.71 -8.09 9.03
N PRO A 100 11.62 -7.83 8.29
CA PRO A 100 10.28 -7.78 8.87
C PRO A 100 9.75 -9.19 9.18
N PRO A 101 8.62 -9.31 9.90
CA PRO A 101 7.90 -10.58 9.99
C PRO A 101 7.53 -11.12 8.60
N THR A 102 7.55 -12.44 8.43
CA THR A 102 7.13 -13.10 7.19
C THR A 102 5.63 -12.89 6.93
N VAL A 103 4.80 -12.96 7.97
CA VAL A 103 3.37 -12.58 7.90
C VAL A 103 3.30 -11.07 8.03
N ASN A 104 2.99 -10.40 6.93
CA ASN A 104 3.05 -8.95 6.81
C ASN A 104 1.85 -8.44 6.01
N PRO A 105 0.79 -7.94 6.69
CA PRO A 105 -0.44 -7.52 6.05
C PRO A 105 -0.17 -6.61 4.85
N THR A 106 -0.64 -7.04 3.67
CA THR A 106 -0.35 -6.38 2.39
C THR A 106 -1.65 -5.94 1.74
N GLY A 107 -1.84 -4.62 1.62
CA GLY A 107 -3.01 -4.03 0.96
C GLY A 107 -2.74 -3.72 -0.51
N VAL A 108 -3.61 -4.19 -1.41
CA VAL A 108 -3.56 -3.86 -2.84
C VAL A 108 -4.69 -2.88 -3.17
N TYR A 109 -4.32 -1.72 -3.72
CA TYR A 109 -5.24 -0.66 -4.14
C TYR A 109 -5.28 -0.55 -5.66
N ALA A 110 -6.48 -0.40 -6.24
CA ALA A 110 -6.65 -0.19 -7.67
C ALA A 110 -7.78 0.83 -7.96
N ARG A 111 -7.57 1.67 -8.98
CA ARG A 111 -8.60 2.56 -9.56
C ARG A 111 -8.25 2.88 -11.01
N THR A 112 -9.20 3.44 -11.73
CA THR A 112 -8.99 4.04 -13.05
C THR A 112 -9.15 5.56 -12.99
N PHE A 113 -8.62 6.23 -14.01
CA PHE A 113 -8.87 7.63 -14.34
C PHE A 113 -8.75 7.79 -15.86
N GLU A 114 -9.40 8.79 -16.41
CA GLU A 114 -9.41 9.04 -17.84
C GLU A 114 -8.29 10.02 -18.22
N LEU A 115 -7.76 9.87 -19.44
CA LEU A 115 -6.79 10.79 -20.03
C LEU A 115 -7.34 11.26 -21.37
N ASP A 116 -7.39 12.58 -21.55
CA ASP A 116 -7.76 13.16 -22.84
C ASP A 116 -6.65 12.97 -23.86
N LEU A 117 -7.03 12.50 -25.05
CA LEU A 117 -6.18 12.53 -26.24
C LEU A 117 -6.23 13.95 -26.82
N LYS A 118 -5.27 14.80 -26.47
CA LYS A 118 -5.02 16.03 -27.23
C LYS A 118 -4.35 15.72 -28.57
#